data_AF-A0A8H6UPV2-F1
#
_entry.id   AF-A0A8H6UPV2-F1
#
_cell.length_a   1.000
_cell.length_b   1.000
_cell.length_c   1.000
_cell.angle_alpha   90.00
_cell.angle_beta   90.00
_cell.angle_gamma   90.00
#
_symmetry.space_group_name_H-M   'P 1'
#
loop_
_entity.id
_entity.type
_entity.pdbx_description
1 polymer ?
#
loop_
_entity_poly.entity_id
_entity_poly.type
_entity_poly.pdbx_seq_one_letter_code
_entity_poly.pdbx_strand_id
1 'polypeptide(L)'
;MTASPHLDYLRQCLSLAERSPPRPTNFRVGAILVSRKDGDLDFSDDRILSTGYTMELAGNTHAEQCCLSNYAAVHSVPEDKVAEVLPSEPDRKLVMYVTMEPCGKRLSGNVPCVQRIINTREGGRPGIQKVYFGVKEPGTFVGESEGCKMMTAAGVQWRVVNGLEREILTVATAGHENKEEEIKAALDQVETNLDDVSDEEKQRQAQIPRNPKKRGDI
;
A
#
# COMPACT_ATOMS: atom_id res chain seq x y z
N MET A 1 19.63 -7.87 11.26
CA MET A 1 18.31 -8.16 10.69
C MET A 1 18.22 -7.35 9.42
N THR A 2 18.19 -7.99 8.26
CA THR A 2 17.92 -7.28 7.00
C THR A 2 16.48 -6.76 7.08
N ALA A 3 16.28 -5.46 6.89
CA ALA A 3 14.95 -4.87 6.83
C ALA A 3 14.07 -5.69 5.85
N SER A 4 12.77 -5.80 6.13
CA SER A 4 11.84 -6.45 5.19
C SER A 4 11.86 -5.67 3.88
N PRO A 5 12.03 -6.29 2.70
CA PRO A 5 12.09 -5.55 1.45
C PRO A 5 10.75 -4.87 1.09
N HIS A 6 9.66 -5.18 1.81
CA HIS A 6 8.43 -4.38 1.79
C HIS A 6 8.63 -2.94 2.30
N LEU A 7 9.53 -2.73 3.28
CA LEU A 7 9.86 -1.41 3.79
C LEU A 7 10.52 -0.54 2.71
N ASP A 8 11.32 -1.13 1.82
CA ASP A 8 11.97 -0.39 0.74
C ASP A 8 10.95 0.13 -0.28
N TYR A 9 9.91 -0.65 -0.58
CA TYR A 9 8.78 -0.17 -1.38
C TYR A 9 7.98 0.92 -0.68
N LEU A 10 7.71 0.80 0.62
CA LEU A 10 7.02 1.85 1.36
C LEU A 10 7.83 3.14 1.47
N ARG A 11 9.16 3.07 1.59
CA ARG A 11 10.03 4.26 1.51
C ARG A 11 9.93 4.93 0.15
N GLN A 12 9.89 4.18 -0.94
CA GLN A 12 9.67 4.74 -2.27
C GLN A 12 8.28 5.38 -2.40
N CYS A 13 7.24 4.73 -1.87
CA CYS A 13 5.90 5.31 -1.79
C CYS A 13 5.90 6.61 -0.98
N LEU A 14 6.66 6.67 0.12
CA LEU A 14 6.80 7.88 0.94
C LEU A 14 7.48 9.01 0.16
N SER A 15 8.56 8.74 -0.57
CA SER A 15 9.19 9.73 -1.45
C SER A 15 8.25 10.22 -2.56
N LEU A 16 7.35 9.37 -3.06
CA LEU A 16 6.28 9.80 -3.98
C LEU A 16 5.28 10.72 -3.28
N ALA A 17 4.85 10.38 -2.07
CA ALA A 17 3.92 11.19 -1.27
C ALA A 17 4.47 12.61 -1.02
N GLU A 18 5.78 12.75 -0.79
CA GLU A 18 6.47 14.04 -0.62
C GLU A 18 6.40 14.95 -1.87
N ARG A 19 6.03 14.43 -3.04
CA ARG A 19 5.84 15.23 -4.25
C ARG A 19 4.47 15.91 -4.29
N SER A 20 3.49 15.42 -3.51
CA SER A 20 2.19 16.08 -3.38
C SER A 20 2.33 17.38 -2.59
N PRO A 21 1.71 18.50 -2.97
CA PRO A 21 1.77 19.72 -2.16
C PRO A 21 0.99 19.54 -0.83
N PRO A 22 1.51 20.04 0.30
CA PRO A 22 0.76 20.02 1.56
C PRO A 22 -0.51 20.85 1.46
N ARG A 23 -1.62 20.30 1.95
CA ARG A 23 -2.94 20.94 1.99
C ARG A 23 -3.57 20.70 3.37
N PRO A 24 -4.45 21.60 3.86
CA PRO A 24 -5.09 21.46 5.18
C PRO A 24 -5.94 20.20 5.39
N THR A 25 -6.48 19.64 4.30
CA THR A 25 -7.50 18.59 4.37
C THR A 25 -7.18 17.35 3.54
N ASN A 26 -6.05 17.31 2.82
CA ASN A 26 -5.69 16.19 1.96
C ASN A 26 -4.44 15.51 2.52
N PHE A 27 -4.56 14.21 2.77
CA PHE A 27 -3.42 13.37 3.08
C PHE A 27 -2.50 13.25 1.87
N ARG A 28 -1.20 13.43 2.09
CA ARG A 28 -0.17 13.17 1.08
C ARG A 28 0.14 11.67 1.07
N VAL A 29 -0.39 10.97 0.08
CA VAL A 29 -0.21 9.52 -0.11
C VAL A 29 0.59 9.25 -1.38
N GLY A 30 1.41 8.20 -1.38
CA GLY A 30 2.10 7.68 -2.56
C GLY A 30 1.85 6.18 -2.73
N ALA A 31 1.88 5.70 -3.97
CA ALA A 31 1.55 4.34 -4.36
C ALA A 31 2.44 3.82 -5.50
N ILE A 32 2.70 2.52 -5.49
CA ILE A 32 3.47 1.80 -6.52
C ILE A 32 2.74 0.51 -6.87
N LEU A 33 2.57 0.24 -8.17
CA LEU A 33 2.07 -1.02 -8.70
C LEU A 33 3.24 -1.87 -9.20
N VAL A 34 3.32 -3.11 -8.73
CA VAL A 34 4.40 -4.06 -9.01
C VAL A 34 3.84 -5.35 -9.61
N SER A 35 4.50 -5.89 -10.63
CA SER A 35 4.34 -7.27 -11.08
C SER A 35 5.42 -8.12 -10.41
N ARG A 36 5.01 -8.94 -9.44
CA ARG A 36 5.89 -9.76 -8.61
C ARG A 36 5.90 -11.20 -9.10
N LYS A 37 7.08 -11.79 -9.19
CA LYS A 37 7.23 -13.22 -9.47
C LYS A 37 6.88 -14.06 -8.25
N ASP A 38 6.11 -15.12 -8.46
CA ASP A 38 5.78 -16.06 -7.40
C ASP A 38 7.00 -16.87 -6.97
N GLY A 39 7.15 -17.07 -5.65
CA GLY A 39 8.29 -17.76 -5.07
C GLY A 39 9.59 -16.95 -5.01
N ASP A 40 9.61 -15.71 -5.53
CA ASP A 40 10.70 -14.78 -5.34
C ASP A 40 10.62 -14.14 -3.94
N LEU A 41 11.45 -14.65 -3.01
CA LEU A 41 11.49 -14.21 -1.61
C LEU A 41 12.43 -13.02 -1.36
N ASP A 42 13.29 -12.69 -2.32
CA ASP A 42 14.22 -11.56 -2.21
C ASP A 42 13.76 -10.33 -3.02
N PHE A 43 12.70 -10.50 -3.81
CA PHE A 43 12.05 -9.46 -4.61
C PHE A 43 12.96 -8.92 -5.72
N SER A 44 13.96 -9.69 -6.16
CA SER A 44 14.92 -9.31 -7.19
C SER A 44 14.35 -9.26 -8.61
N ASP A 45 13.22 -9.94 -8.86
CA ASP A 45 12.54 -10.01 -10.17
C ASP A 45 11.24 -9.17 -10.19
N ASP A 46 11.05 -8.29 -9.21
CA ASP A 46 9.92 -7.35 -9.18
C ASP A 46 10.04 -6.34 -10.33
N ARG A 47 8.90 -6.11 -11.01
CA ARG A 47 8.78 -5.10 -12.07
C ARG A 47 7.83 -4.00 -11.63
N ILE A 48 8.32 -2.77 -11.49
CA ILE A 48 7.45 -1.61 -11.27
C ILE A 48 6.70 -1.31 -12.57
N LEU A 49 5.37 -1.38 -12.51
CA LEU A 49 4.49 -1.12 -13.64
C LEU A 49 4.08 0.35 -13.72
N SER A 50 3.76 0.94 -12.57
CA SER A 50 3.30 2.32 -12.47
C SER A 50 3.51 2.87 -11.06
N THR A 51 3.51 4.18 -10.95
CA THR A 51 3.55 4.91 -9.67
C THR A 51 2.50 5.99 -9.66
N GLY A 52 2.12 6.43 -8.47
CA GLY A 52 1.15 7.49 -8.28
C GLY A 52 1.36 8.22 -6.96
N TYR A 53 0.98 9.49 -6.90
CA TYR A 53 0.83 10.21 -5.64
C TYR A 53 -0.40 11.11 -5.64
N THR A 54 -0.82 11.51 -4.45
CA THR A 54 -2.01 12.35 -4.26
C THR A 54 -1.89 13.64 -5.06
N MET A 55 -2.92 13.98 -5.84
CA MET A 55 -2.96 15.15 -6.71
C MET A 55 -1.82 15.22 -7.75
N GLU A 56 -1.24 14.09 -8.15
CA GLU A 56 -0.35 14.04 -9.32
C GLU A 56 -1.12 14.42 -10.60
N LEU A 57 -2.34 13.90 -10.73
CA LEU A 57 -3.26 14.25 -11.80
C LEU A 57 -4.27 15.31 -11.32
N ALA A 58 -4.79 16.09 -12.28
CA ALA A 58 -5.70 17.19 -12.00
C ALA A 58 -6.95 16.74 -11.22
N GLY A 59 -7.39 17.58 -10.29
CA GLY A 59 -8.55 17.34 -9.42
C GLY A 59 -8.18 16.73 -8.07
N ASN A 60 -9.19 16.23 -7.36
CA ASN A 60 -9.03 15.61 -6.04
C ASN A 60 -8.72 14.12 -6.19
N THR A 61 -7.55 13.80 -6.75
CA THR A 61 -7.10 12.44 -7.04
C THR A 61 -6.28 11.85 -5.89
N HIS A 62 -6.51 10.58 -5.58
CA HIS A 62 -5.72 9.82 -4.60
C HIS A 62 -4.55 9.11 -5.30
N ALA A 63 -3.56 8.66 -4.53
CA ALA A 63 -2.35 8.05 -5.06
C ALA A 63 -2.63 6.78 -5.90
N GLU A 64 -3.53 5.92 -5.43
CA GLU A 64 -3.90 4.67 -6.09
C GLU A 64 -4.64 4.94 -7.41
N GLN A 65 -5.50 5.98 -7.42
CA GLN A 65 -6.15 6.47 -8.62
C GLN A 65 -5.12 6.97 -9.63
N CYS A 66 -4.17 7.81 -9.22
CA CYS A 66 -3.09 8.29 -10.08
C CYS A 66 -2.26 7.12 -10.62
N CYS A 67 -1.90 6.16 -9.77
CA CYS A 67 -1.11 4.99 -10.14
C CYS A 67 -1.77 4.16 -11.26
N LEU A 68 -3.07 3.86 -11.13
CA LEU A 68 -3.83 3.15 -12.16
C LEU A 68 -4.05 4.01 -13.41
N SER A 69 -4.36 5.30 -13.24
CA SER A 69 -4.56 6.23 -14.36
C SER A 69 -3.30 6.41 -15.20
N ASN A 70 -2.13 6.52 -14.56
CA ASN A 70 -0.84 6.63 -15.23
C ASN A 70 -0.55 5.37 -16.05
N TYR A 71 -0.84 4.19 -15.50
CA TYR A 71 -0.70 2.93 -16.25
C TYR A 71 -1.64 2.90 -17.46
N ALA A 72 -2.92 3.21 -17.27
CA ALA A 72 -3.91 3.28 -18.33
C ALA A 72 -3.48 4.23 -19.46
N ALA A 73 -2.95 5.41 -19.10
CA ALA A 73 -2.48 6.42 -20.04
C ALA A 73 -1.31 5.93 -20.91
N VAL A 74 -0.30 5.28 -20.33
CA VAL A 74 0.83 4.68 -21.09
C VAL A 74 0.34 3.62 -22.08
N HIS A 75 -0.75 2.92 -21.74
CA HIS A 75 -1.37 1.90 -22.58
C HIS A 75 -2.50 2.44 -23.47
N SER A 76 -2.70 3.76 -23.53
CA SER A 76 -3.71 4.42 -24.37
C SER A 76 -5.15 3.93 -24.16
N VAL A 77 -5.50 3.60 -22.91
CA VAL A 77 -6.88 3.27 -22.51
C VAL A 77 -7.37 4.24 -21.44
N PRO A 78 -8.69 4.48 -21.34
CA PRO A 78 -9.23 5.25 -20.22
C PRO A 78 -9.06 4.49 -18.90
N GLU A 79 -9.09 5.22 -17.78
CA GLU A 79 -8.84 4.66 -16.44
C GLU A 79 -9.78 3.49 -16.10
N ASP A 80 -11.07 3.64 -16.43
CA ASP A 80 -12.10 2.62 -16.19
C ASP A 80 -11.87 1.32 -16.98
N LYS A 81 -10.97 1.34 -17.97
CA LYS A 81 -10.54 0.18 -18.75
C LYS A 81 -9.14 -0.32 -18.41
N VAL A 82 -8.51 0.18 -17.34
CA VAL A 82 -7.16 -0.25 -16.94
C VAL A 82 -7.06 -1.78 -16.77
N ALA A 83 -8.14 -2.44 -16.34
CA ALA A 83 -8.20 -3.89 -16.21
C ALA A 83 -7.86 -4.62 -17.52
N GLU A 84 -8.24 -4.07 -18.68
CA GLU A 84 -8.04 -4.69 -20.00
C GLU A 84 -6.55 -4.82 -20.37
N VAL A 85 -5.72 -3.89 -19.88
CA VAL A 85 -4.30 -3.76 -20.24
C VAL A 85 -3.32 -4.19 -19.15
N LEU A 86 -3.80 -4.44 -17.92
CA LEU A 86 -2.95 -4.99 -16.86
C LEU A 86 -2.38 -6.38 -17.25
N PRO A 87 -1.10 -6.65 -16.94
CA PRO A 87 -0.46 -7.89 -17.35
C PRO A 87 -1.02 -9.07 -16.54
N SER A 88 -1.04 -10.23 -17.18
CA SER A 88 -1.53 -11.48 -16.60
C SER A 88 -0.57 -12.62 -16.97
N GLU A 89 0.57 -12.65 -16.31
CA GLU A 89 1.60 -13.68 -16.49
C GLU A 89 1.37 -14.85 -15.50
N PRO A 90 1.44 -16.13 -15.91
CA PRO A 90 1.08 -17.28 -15.06
C PRO A 90 1.88 -17.45 -13.76
N ASP A 91 3.11 -16.93 -13.71
CA ASP A 91 4.03 -17.02 -12.57
C ASP A 91 4.18 -15.69 -11.84
N ARG A 92 3.24 -14.75 -12.05
CA ARG A 92 3.28 -13.44 -11.44
C ARG A 92 1.95 -13.02 -10.86
N LYS A 93 2.06 -12.16 -9.84
CA LYS A 93 0.95 -11.47 -9.20
C LYS A 93 1.12 -9.97 -9.20
N LEU A 94 0.01 -9.25 -9.31
CA LEU A 94 0.03 -7.80 -9.17
C LEU A 94 -0.12 -7.41 -7.71
N VAL A 95 0.83 -6.59 -7.24
CA VAL A 95 0.94 -6.12 -5.87
C VAL A 95 0.94 -4.59 -5.87
N MET A 96 0.10 -3.99 -5.03
CA MET A 96 0.11 -2.55 -4.80
C MET A 96 0.72 -2.23 -3.45
N TYR A 97 1.68 -1.31 -3.42
CA TYR A 97 2.17 -0.68 -2.20
C TYR A 97 1.58 0.73 -2.12
N VAL A 98 1.19 1.15 -0.93
CA VAL A 98 0.65 2.49 -0.68
C VAL A 98 1.00 2.94 0.73
N THR A 99 1.27 4.21 0.97
CA THR A 99 1.68 4.65 2.32
C THR A 99 0.55 4.50 3.35
N MET A 100 -0.69 4.79 2.97
CA MET A 100 -1.88 4.68 3.82
C MET A 100 -2.87 3.66 3.28
N GLU A 101 -3.68 3.08 4.16
CA GLU A 101 -4.78 2.19 3.77
C GLU A 101 -5.65 2.80 2.65
N PRO A 102 -5.92 2.05 1.56
CA PRO A 102 -6.83 2.52 0.53
C PRO A 102 -8.24 2.77 1.06
N CYS A 103 -8.81 3.93 0.73
CA CYS A 103 -10.12 4.30 1.25
C CYS A 103 -11.25 3.38 0.74
N GLY A 104 -12.12 2.96 1.65
CA GLY A 104 -13.37 2.25 1.34
C GLY A 104 -14.51 3.18 0.92
N LYS A 105 -14.43 4.46 1.30
CA LYS A 105 -15.45 5.48 1.04
C LYS A 105 -14.81 6.84 0.75
N ARG A 106 -15.50 7.69 -0.01
CA ARG A 106 -15.09 9.07 -0.25
C ARG A 106 -16.23 10.04 -0.04
N LEU A 107 -16.00 11.04 0.83
CA LEU A 107 -16.95 12.14 1.04
C LEU A 107 -17.18 12.98 -0.23
N SER A 108 -16.19 13.03 -1.12
CA SER A 108 -16.30 13.71 -2.42
C SER A 108 -17.27 13.04 -3.40
N GLY A 109 -17.76 11.83 -3.14
CA GLY A 109 -18.59 11.04 -4.07
C GLY A 109 -17.82 10.33 -5.19
N ASN A 110 -16.54 10.65 -5.40
CA ASN A 110 -15.67 9.92 -6.30
C ASN A 110 -15.54 8.43 -5.92
N VAL A 111 -15.23 7.58 -6.90
CA VAL A 111 -14.99 6.14 -6.69
C VAL A 111 -13.88 5.91 -5.63
N PRO A 112 -14.15 5.12 -4.57
CA PRO A 112 -13.15 4.77 -3.56
C PRO A 112 -11.97 3.99 -4.11
N CYS A 113 -10.79 4.13 -3.50
CA CYS A 113 -9.58 3.47 -3.96
C CYS A 113 -9.70 1.94 -3.92
N VAL A 114 -10.33 1.38 -2.89
CA VAL A 114 -10.56 -0.08 -2.84
C VAL A 114 -11.45 -0.55 -3.98
N GLN A 115 -12.48 0.21 -4.36
CA GLN A 115 -13.30 -0.15 -5.50
C GLN A 115 -12.48 -0.14 -6.80
N ARG A 116 -11.60 0.85 -6.99
CA ARG A 116 -10.69 0.89 -8.16
C ARG A 116 -9.78 -0.34 -8.21
N ILE A 117 -9.23 -0.73 -7.06
CA ILE A 117 -8.40 -1.94 -6.92
C ILE A 117 -9.20 -3.19 -7.28
N ILE A 118 -10.44 -3.33 -6.78
CA ILE A 118 -11.33 -4.46 -7.08
C ILE A 118 -11.67 -4.50 -8.57
N ASN A 119 -11.95 -3.35 -9.19
CA ASN A 119 -12.32 -3.27 -10.60
C ASN A 119 -11.21 -3.75 -11.55
N THR A 120 -9.94 -3.78 -11.11
CA THR A 120 -8.85 -4.40 -11.89
C THR A 120 -9.05 -5.88 -12.17
N ARG A 121 -9.99 -6.53 -11.46
CA ARG A 121 -10.30 -7.96 -11.51
C ARG A 121 -11.60 -8.27 -12.27
N GLU A 122 -12.23 -7.24 -12.84
CA GLU A 122 -13.43 -7.40 -13.67
C GLU A 122 -13.18 -8.35 -14.85
N GLY A 123 -14.25 -9.03 -15.30
CA GLY A 123 -14.16 -10.00 -16.39
C GLY A 123 -13.38 -11.28 -16.04
N GLY A 124 -13.16 -11.57 -14.75
CA GLY A 124 -12.45 -12.77 -14.29
C GLY A 124 -10.92 -12.65 -14.38
N ARG A 125 -10.39 -11.44 -14.57
CA ARG A 125 -8.95 -11.21 -14.62
C ARG A 125 -8.33 -11.31 -13.22
N PRO A 126 -7.04 -11.71 -13.10
CA PRO A 126 -6.37 -11.75 -11.80
C PRO A 126 -6.36 -10.39 -11.10
N GLY A 127 -6.09 -9.32 -11.86
CA GLY A 127 -5.95 -7.93 -11.39
C GLY A 127 -4.98 -7.80 -10.21
N ILE A 128 -5.17 -6.78 -9.38
CA ILE A 128 -4.41 -6.61 -8.14
C ILE A 128 -4.84 -7.67 -7.13
N GLN A 129 -3.90 -8.50 -6.71
CA GLN A 129 -4.15 -9.64 -5.80
C GLN A 129 -3.72 -9.35 -4.37
N LYS A 130 -2.77 -8.41 -4.18
CA LYS A 130 -2.22 -8.08 -2.86
C LYS A 130 -2.01 -6.57 -2.70
N VAL A 131 -2.36 -6.03 -1.54
CA VAL A 131 -2.07 -4.65 -1.16
C VAL A 131 -1.26 -4.61 0.14
N TYR A 132 -0.15 -3.88 0.14
CA TYR A 132 0.62 -3.57 1.34
C TYR A 132 0.52 -2.09 1.65
N PHE A 133 0.31 -1.76 2.92
CA PHE A 133 0.26 -0.37 3.35
C PHE A 133 0.89 -0.13 4.72
N GLY A 134 1.40 1.06 4.97
CA GLY A 134 2.21 1.33 6.17
C GLY A 134 1.39 1.76 7.39
N VAL A 135 0.27 2.45 7.18
CA VAL A 135 -0.64 2.84 8.27
C VAL A 135 -2.09 2.63 7.88
N LYS A 136 -2.92 2.29 8.86
CA LYS A 136 -4.38 2.30 8.70
C LYS A 136 -4.90 3.73 8.65
N GLU A 137 -6.10 3.90 8.10
CA GLU A 137 -6.76 5.20 8.11
C GLU A 137 -6.98 5.68 9.56
N PRO A 138 -6.55 6.90 9.94
CA PRO A 138 -6.68 7.39 11.30
C PRO A 138 -8.12 7.32 11.81
N GLY A 139 -8.32 6.77 13.00
CA GLY A 139 -9.66 6.60 13.59
C GLY A 139 -10.37 5.30 13.22
N THR A 140 -9.73 4.40 12.45
CA THR A 140 -10.25 3.05 12.20
C THR A 140 -9.61 2.02 13.14
N PHE A 141 -10.44 1.29 13.89
CA PHE A 141 -9.97 0.13 14.65
C PHE A 141 -9.83 -1.09 13.73
N VAL A 142 -8.90 -2.00 14.06
CA VAL A 142 -8.75 -3.29 13.39
C VAL A 142 -10.05 -4.08 13.55
N GLY A 143 -10.79 -4.28 12.45
CA GLY A 143 -12.13 -4.88 12.45
C GLY A 143 -13.26 -3.92 12.04
N GLU A 144 -13.01 -2.61 12.04
CA GLU A 144 -13.95 -1.58 11.56
C GLU A 144 -13.58 -0.96 10.22
N SER A 145 -12.31 -1.04 9.81
CA SER A 145 -11.82 -0.53 8.52
C SER A 145 -12.67 -1.05 7.33
N GLU A 146 -13.40 -0.13 6.70
CA GLU A 146 -14.25 -0.39 5.54
C GLU A 146 -13.41 -0.84 4.34
N GLY A 147 -12.23 -0.22 4.15
CA GLY A 147 -11.32 -0.56 3.07
C GLY A 147 -10.80 -2.00 3.16
N CYS A 148 -10.32 -2.42 4.34
CA CYS A 148 -9.88 -3.79 4.57
C CYS A 148 -11.01 -4.81 4.40
N LYS A 149 -12.23 -4.50 4.89
CA LYS A 149 -13.41 -5.36 4.71
C LYS A 149 -13.74 -5.58 3.24
N MET A 150 -13.76 -4.50 2.45
CA MET A 150 -14.04 -4.55 1.02
C MET A 150 -12.98 -5.36 0.27
N MET A 151 -11.69 -5.14 0.56
CA MET A 151 -10.61 -5.94 -0.04
C MET A 151 -10.74 -7.43 0.30
N THR A 152 -10.93 -7.77 1.58
CA THR A 152 -11.12 -9.16 2.03
C THR A 152 -12.33 -9.80 1.34
N ALA A 153 -13.48 -9.13 1.30
CA ALA A 153 -14.70 -9.64 0.68
C ALA A 153 -14.55 -9.88 -0.82
N ALA A 154 -13.77 -9.04 -1.49
CA ALA A 154 -13.43 -9.25 -2.90
C ALA A 154 -12.39 -10.35 -3.12
N GLY A 155 -11.69 -10.82 -2.08
CA GLY A 155 -10.56 -11.75 -2.20
C GLY A 155 -9.24 -11.08 -2.59
N VAL A 156 -9.15 -9.76 -2.44
CA VAL A 156 -7.88 -9.02 -2.51
C VAL A 156 -7.22 -9.13 -1.15
N GLN A 157 -6.07 -9.77 -1.10
CA GLN A 157 -5.34 -9.90 0.15
C GLN A 157 -4.72 -8.55 0.53
N TRP A 158 -4.56 -8.29 1.82
CA TRP A 158 -3.86 -7.09 2.29
C TRP A 158 -2.99 -7.37 3.51
N ARG A 159 -2.01 -6.50 3.78
CA ARG A 159 -1.18 -6.50 5.01
C ARG A 159 -0.73 -5.09 5.36
N VAL A 160 -0.64 -4.82 6.66
CA VAL A 160 0.06 -3.65 7.18
C VAL A 160 1.56 -3.98 7.27
N VAL A 161 2.42 -3.05 6.90
CA VAL A 161 3.88 -3.18 7.04
C VAL A 161 4.36 -2.17 8.06
N ASN A 162 4.76 -2.68 9.22
CA ASN A 162 5.15 -1.86 10.37
C ASN A 162 6.59 -1.33 10.22
N GLY A 163 6.90 -0.23 10.90
CA GLY A 163 8.25 0.36 11.01
C GLY A 163 8.47 1.67 10.24
N LEU A 164 7.42 2.29 9.70
CA LEU A 164 7.44 3.61 9.04
C LEU A 164 6.23 4.47 9.43
N GLU A 165 5.50 4.10 10.47
CA GLU A 165 4.19 4.66 10.79
C GLU A 165 4.29 6.16 11.07
N ARG A 166 5.28 6.55 11.89
CA ARG A 166 5.50 7.96 12.24
C ARG A 166 5.91 8.77 11.02
N GLU A 167 6.83 8.26 10.20
CA GLU A 167 7.30 8.93 8.98
C GLU A 167 6.15 9.12 7.98
N ILE A 168 5.35 8.07 7.77
CA ILE A 168 4.18 8.12 6.88
C ILE A 168 3.17 9.14 7.37
N LEU A 169 2.79 9.11 8.65
CA LEU A 169 1.81 10.06 9.20
C LEU A 169 2.32 11.50 9.15
N THR A 170 3.61 11.71 9.40
CA THR A 170 4.26 13.04 9.32
C THR A 170 4.18 13.60 7.90
N VAL A 171 4.49 12.80 6.88
CA VAL A 171 4.37 13.23 5.48
C VAL A 171 2.91 13.42 5.11
N ALA A 172 2.04 12.46 5.44
CA ALA A 172 0.63 12.48 5.08
C ALA A 172 -0.08 13.73 5.59
N THR A 173 0.17 14.12 6.83
CA THR A 173 -0.50 15.25 7.53
C THR A 173 0.28 16.56 7.44
N ALA A 174 1.32 16.66 6.61
CA ALA A 174 2.23 17.81 6.60
C ALA A 174 1.54 19.19 6.40
N GLY A 175 0.35 19.21 5.79
CA GLY A 175 -0.44 20.42 5.60
C GLY A 175 -1.59 20.62 6.62
N HIS A 176 -1.89 19.63 7.46
CA HIS A 176 -3.01 19.67 8.40
C HIS A 176 -2.71 20.58 9.59
N GLU A 177 -3.72 21.29 10.08
CA GLU A 177 -3.58 22.20 11.23
C GLU A 177 -3.30 21.44 12.54
N ASN A 178 -3.95 20.29 12.74
CA ASN A 178 -3.86 19.49 13.97
C ASN A 178 -2.95 18.25 13.82
N LYS A 179 -1.94 18.32 12.95
CA LYS A 179 -1.09 17.17 12.58
C LYS A 179 -0.49 16.40 13.76
N GLU A 180 -0.04 17.09 14.81
CA GLU A 180 0.56 16.45 15.99
C GLU A 180 -0.45 15.57 16.74
N GLU A 181 -1.69 16.05 16.84
CA GLU A 181 -2.78 15.30 17.49
C GLU A 181 -3.18 14.09 16.64
N GLU A 182 -3.28 14.26 15.31
CA GLU A 182 -3.57 13.16 14.37
C GLU A 182 -2.49 12.07 14.40
N ILE A 183 -1.21 12.47 14.35
CA ILE A 183 -0.08 11.54 14.42
C ILE A 183 -0.13 10.77 15.74
N LYS A 184 -0.31 11.47 16.86
CA LYS A 184 -0.36 10.83 18.18
C LYS A 184 -1.52 9.82 18.27
N ALA A 185 -2.72 10.22 17.88
CA ALA A 185 -3.90 9.37 17.92
C ALA A 185 -3.75 8.10 17.06
N ALA A 186 -3.14 8.23 15.88
CA ALA A 186 -2.89 7.09 15.00
C ALA A 186 -1.81 6.15 15.55
N LEU A 187 -0.73 6.67 16.14
CA LEU A 187 0.34 5.84 16.73
C LEU A 187 -0.12 5.06 17.96
N ASP A 188 -0.94 5.67 18.82
CA ASP A 188 -1.49 4.99 20.02
C ASP A 188 -2.33 3.75 19.63
N GLN A 189 -2.93 3.73 18.44
CA GLN A 189 -3.68 2.56 17.92
C GLN A 189 -2.78 1.44 17.40
N VAL A 190 -1.57 1.75 16.92
CA VAL A 190 -0.62 0.77 16.35
C VAL A 190 0.03 -0.08 17.44
N GLU A 191 0.40 0.52 18.58
CA GLU A 191 1.07 -0.19 19.70
C GLU A 191 0.24 -1.36 20.25
N THR A 192 -1.07 -1.40 19.99
CA THR A 192 -1.97 -2.47 20.44
C THR A 192 -2.05 -3.70 19.50
N ASN A 193 -1.39 -3.71 18.34
CA ASN A 193 -1.64 -4.68 17.24
C ASN A 193 -0.41 -5.46 16.71
N LEU A 194 0.68 -5.58 17.48
CA LEU A 194 2.02 -6.02 17.03
C LEU A 194 2.20 -7.48 16.51
N ASP A 195 1.15 -8.30 16.36
CA ASP A 195 1.29 -9.76 16.16
C ASP A 195 1.15 -10.30 14.70
N ASP A 196 1.04 -9.46 13.66
CA ASP A 196 0.68 -9.92 12.31
C ASP A 196 1.86 -9.98 11.31
N VAL A 197 2.76 -10.96 11.47
CA VAL A 197 3.85 -11.25 10.50
C VAL A 197 3.34 -12.12 9.34
N SER A 198 3.63 -11.76 8.08
CA SER A 198 3.18 -12.50 6.89
C SER A 198 3.85 -13.86 6.73
N ASP A 199 3.20 -14.82 6.05
CA ASP A 199 3.78 -16.16 5.86
C ASP A 199 5.01 -16.17 4.95
N GLU A 200 5.06 -15.28 3.94
CA GLU A 200 6.25 -15.08 3.09
C GLU A 200 7.41 -14.50 3.91
N GLU A 201 7.16 -13.54 4.81
CA GLU A 201 8.19 -12.98 5.70
C GLU A 201 8.61 -14.00 6.77
N LYS A 202 7.69 -14.82 7.29
CA LYS A 202 8.02 -15.96 8.18
C LYS A 202 8.91 -16.96 7.45
N GLN A 203 8.60 -17.30 6.20
CA GLN A 203 9.40 -18.20 5.38
C GLN A 203 10.79 -17.62 5.11
N ARG A 204 10.87 -16.34 4.73
CA ARG A 204 12.14 -15.62 4.57
C ARG A 204 12.96 -15.65 5.86
N GLN A 205 12.35 -15.28 7.01
CA GLN A 205 13.02 -15.29 8.31
C GLN A 205 13.48 -16.68 8.74
N ALA A 206 12.73 -17.74 8.39
CA ALA A 206 13.11 -19.12 8.65
C ALA A 206 14.30 -19.59 7.80
N GLN A 207 14.51 -18.99 6.62
CA GLN A 207 15.65 -19.27 5.74
C GLN A 207 16.92 -18.49 6.10
N ILE A 208 16.84 -17.47 6.97
CA ILE A 208 18.01 -16.75 7.47
C ILE A 208 18.80 -17.67 8.43
N PRO A 209 20.08 -17.98 8.17
CA PRO A 209 20.89 -18.79 9.08
C PRO A 209 20.95 -18.15 10.46
N ARG A 210 20.45 -18.84 11.49
CA ARG A 210 20.62 -18.39 12.88
C ARG A 210 22.11 -18.44 13.23
N ASN A 211 22.70 -17.27 13.50
CA ASN A 211 24.10 -17.18 13.91
C ASN A 211 24.31 -17.96 15.24
N PRO A 212 25.22 -18.94 15.33
CA PRO A 212 25.38 -19.79 16.52
C PRO A 212 25.85 -19.09 17.81
N LYS A 213 26.09 -17.77 17.80
CA LYS A 213 26.77 -17.05 18.90
C LYS A 213 25.85 -16.43 19.97
N LYS A 214 24.70 -17.04 20.28
CA LYS A 214 23.98 -16.78 21.54
C LYS A 214 23.50 -18.06 22.22
N ARG A 215 24.45 -18.96 22.48
CA ARG A 215 24.44 -19.79 23.69
C ARG A 215 25.70 -19.39 24.46
N GLY A 216 25.51 -18.63 25.53
CA GLY A 216 26.58 -18.12 26.37
C GLY A 216 25.97 -17.25 27.46
N ASP A 217 25.83 -17.87 28.63
CA ASP A 217 25.76 -17.29 29.97
C ASP A 217 24.52 -16.45 30.34
N ILE A 218 23.55 -17.09 31.00
CA ILE A 218 23.39 -17.19 32.48
C ILE A 218 22.42 -18.35 32.78
#